data_AF-A0A2N5S749-F1
#
_entry.id   AF-A0A2N5S749-F1
#
_cell.length_a   1.000
_cell.length_b   1.000
_cell.length_c   1.000
_cell.angle_alpha   90.00
_cell.angle_beta   90.00
_cell.angle_gamma   90.00
#
_symmetry.space_group_name_H-M   'P 1'
#
loop_
_entity.id
_entity.type
_entity.pdbx_description
1 polymer ?
#
loop_
_entity_poly.entity_id
_entity_poly.type
_entity_poly.pdbx_seq_one_letter_code
_entity_poly.pdbx_strand_id
1 'polypeptide(L)'
;MDALAVTPLCLRVAFAIDNMVGYVPLWEDDPNYIREVQRQREAAMPPCNCSNCSPAAAATLMDSLLVATKDNFDDIMANNFVGPKNVNLKHKYPPQANAIRKRKFTEDDKNKIEAFTTELSNDLHIYYDTEISPGGTLHGADLFDSNDCVAILAHLALIVNPRFLRLVIGSECFKGQHVWLFDWITSFKTRTTQYQPSQQAAHIHKDHTSKRPKRYGSLAHAQPTAPPSSSIQLGMLTKKAQASETSRKKSLERQKAKEDREAIAQKRRIQVAQIMAGTWAGPNNNS
;
A
#
# COMPACT_ATOMS: atom_id res chain seq x y z
N MET A 1 -14.72 -15.90 4.36
CA MET A 1 -14.38 -15.11 5.56
C MET A 1 -14.45 -16.05 6.74
N ASP A 2 -13.47 -15.98 7.64
CA ASP A 2 -13.44 -16.79 8.86
C ASP A 2 -14.56 -16.34 9.81
N ALA A 3 -15.39 -17.28 10.28
CA ALA A 3 -16.51 -16.99 11.17
C ALA A 3 -16.04 -16.43 12.52
N LEU A 4 -14.85 -16.85 12.97
CA LEU A 4 -14.20 -16.35 14.19
C LEU A 4 -13.80 -14.88 14.09
N ALA A 5 -13.55 -14.39 12.86
CA ALA A 5 -13.22 -12.99 12.62
C ALA A 5 -14.45 -12.05 12.63
N VAL A 6 -15.67 -12.59 12.54
CA VAL A 6 -16.90 -11.80 12.43
C VAL A 6 -17.88 -12.02 13.59
N THR A 7 -17.67 -13.02 14.44
CA THR A 7 -18.54 -13.24 15.59
C THR A 7 -18.50 -12.06 16.57
N PRO A 8 -19.66 -11.51 16.98
CA PRO A 8 -19.72 -10.46 18.00
C PRO A 8 -19.64 -11.03 19.43
N LEU A 9 -19.63 -12.36 19.57
CA LEU A 9 -19.78 -13.06 20.85
C LEU A 9 -18.46 -13.23 21.59
N CYS A 10 -18.51 -13.69 22.84
CA CYS A 10 -17.31 -14.01 23.61
C CYS A 10 -16.42 -15.03 22.88
N LEU A 11 -15.18 -14.63 22.52
CA LEU A 11 -14.27 -15.49 21.76
C LEU A 11 -13.93 -16.78 22.51
N ARG A 12 -13.80 -16.74 23.84
CA ARG A 12 -13.55 -17.95 24.65
C ARG A 12 -14.67 -18.98 24.50
N VAL A 13 -15.92 -18.50 24.49
CA VAL A 13 -17.10 -19.36 24.34
C VAL A 13 -17.21 -19.83 22.89
N ALA A 14 -17.01 -18.94 21.92
CA ALA A 14 -17.03 -19.28 20.49
C ALA A 14 -15.99 -20.36 20.14
N PHE A 15 -14.75 -20.24 20.63
CA PHE A 15 -13.73 -21.27 20.47
C PHE A 15 -14.12 -22.60 21.12
N ALA A 16 -14.75 -22.58 22.30
CA ALA A 16 -15.20 -23.81 22.94
C ALA A 16 -16.26 -24.53 22.11
N ILE A 17 -17.22 -23.78 21.54
CA ILE A 17 -18.30 -24.36 20.71
C ILE A 17 -17.76 -24.88 19.39
N ASP A 18 -16.83 -24.15 18.76
CA ASP A 18 -16.17 -24.61 17.54
C ASP A 18 -15.43 -25.94 17.77
N ASN A 19 -14.72 -26.06 18.88
CA ASN A 19 -14.04 -27.31 19.26
C ASN A 19 -15.01 -28.45 19.64
N MET A 20 -16.19 -28.15 20.18
CA MET A 20 -17.16 -29.16 20.63
C MET A 20 -18.12 -29.62 19.54
N VAL A 21 -18.56 -28.72 18.66
CA VAL A 21 -19.67 -28.93 17.71
C VAL A 21 -19.26 -28.62 16.27
N GLY A 22 -18.11 -27.98 16.04
CA GLY A 22 -17.56 -27.74 14.71
C GLY A 22 -18.13 -26.48 14.01
N TYR A 23 -18.65 -25.52 14.77
CA TYR A 23 -19.04 -24.22 14.22
C TYR A 23 -18.84 -23.07 15.21
N VAL A 24 -18.68 -21.86 14.66
CA VAL A 24 -18.58 -20.63 15.43
C VAL A 24 -19.96 -19.96 15.53
N PRO A 25 -20.52 -19.73 16.74
CA PRO A 25 -21.80 -19.05 16.89
C PRO A 25 -21.69 -17.56 16.54
N LEU A 26 -22.72 -17.01 15.90
CA LEU A 26 -22.80 -15.60 15.49
C LEU A 26 -23.85 -14.79 16.25
N TRP A 27 -24.72 -15.46 17.00
CA TRP A 27 -25.86 -14.86 17.69
C TRP A 27 -25.98 -15.36 19.13
N GLU A 28 -26.47 -14.50 20.02
CA GLU A 28 -26.54 -14.77 21.47
C GLU A 28 -27.64 -15.79 21.84
N ASP A 29 -28.62 -15.97 20.98
CA ASP A 29 -29.74 -16.91 21.12
C ASP A 29 -29.38 -18.35 20.70
N ASP A 30 -28.15 -18.58 20.24
CA ASP A 30 -27.66 -19.92 19.92
C ASP A 30 -27.71 -20.84 21.17
N PRO A 31 -28.42 -21.98 21.12
CA PRO A 31 -28.58 -22.85 22.29
C PRO A 31 -27.27 -23.43 22.82
N ASN A 32 -26.28 -23.68 21.96
CA ASN A 32 -24.96 -24.16 22.36
C ASN A 32 -24.14 -23.04 22.99
N TYR A 33 -24.29 -21.80 22.51
CA TYR A 33 -23.72 -20.60 23.13
C TYR A 33 -24.25 -20.38 24.55
N ILE A 34 -25.56 -20.39 24.72
CA ILE A 34 -26.20 -20.20 26.02
C ILE A 34 -25.75 -21.29 27.00
N ARG A 35 -25.71 -22.55 26.56
CA ARG A 35 -25.30 -23.68 27.40
C ARG A 35 -23.84 -23.57 27.84
N GLU A 36 -22.94 -23.18 26.94
CA GLU A 36 -21.53 -23.03 27.29
C GLU A 36 -21.29 -21.82 28.19
N VAL A 37 -21.97 -20.69 27.97
CA VAL A 37 -21.94 -19.55 28.90
C VAL A 37 -22.37 -20.00 30.30
N GLN A 38 -23.46 -20.76 30.40
CA GLN A 38 -23.98 -21.25 31.68
C GLN A 38 -22.99 -22.21 32.36
N ARG A 39 -22.43 -23.17 31.62
CA ARG A 39 -21.40 -24.08 32.13
C ARG A 39 -20.17 -23.33 32.67
N GLN A 40 -19.70 -22.29 31.97
CA GLN A 40 -18.57 -21.47 32.44
C GLN A 40 -18.89 -20.72 33.74
N ARG A 41 -20.13 -20.26 33.91
CA ARG A 41 -20.61 -19.61 35.15
C ARG A 41 -20.68 -20.60 36.30
N GLU A 42 -21.24 -21.79 36.07
CA GLU A 42 -21.34 -22.86 37.07
C GLU A 42 -19.96 -23.37 37.52
N ALA A 43 -19.01 -23.43 36.58
CA ALA A 43 -17.62 -23.75 36.86
C ALA A 43 -16.83 -22.60 37.51
N ALA A 44 -17.49 -21.48 37.85
CA ALA A 44 -16.90 -20.29 38.44
C ALA A 44 -15.65 -19.77 37.68
N MET A 45 -15.68 -19.88 36.34
CA MET A 45 -14.56 -19.40 35.51
C MET A 45 -14.46 -17.87 35.59
N PRO A 46 -13.24 -17.30 35.57
CA PRO A 46 -13.07 -15.86 35.59
C PRO A 46 -13.76 -15.19 34.39
N PRO A 47 -14.17 -13.93 34.51
CA PRO A 47 -14.66 -13.14 33.37
C PRO A 47 -13.69 -13.19 32.20
N CYS A 48 -14.22 -13.19 30.98
CA CYS A 48 -13.39 -13.19 29.78
C CYS A 48 -12.94 -11.77 29.45
N ASN A 49 -11.65 -11.60 29.14
CA ASN A 49 -11.06 -10.32 28.74
C ASN A 49 -10.80 -10.26 27.22
N CYS A 50 -11.51 -11.06 26.41
CA CYS A 50 -11.36 -11.00 24.96
C CYS A 50 -11.86 -9.67 24.38
N SER A 51 -11.49 -9.37 23.13
CA SER A 51 -11.85 -8.12 22.44
C SER A 51 -13.36 -7.85 22.40
N ASN A 52 -14.19 -8.91 22.36
CA ASN A 52 -15.64 -8.78 22.32
C ASN A 52 -16.24 -8.57 23.72
N CYS A 53 -15.64 -9.14 24.78
CA CYS A 53 -16.09 -8.95 26.16
C CYS A 53 -15.55 -7.67 26.80
N SER A 54 -14.43 -7.13 26.32
CA SER A 54 -13.79 -5.92 26.86
C SER A 54 -13.20 -5.06 25.74
N PRO A 55 -14.04 -4.44 24.90
CA PRO A 55 -13.58 -3.69 23.73
C PRO A 55 -12.73 -2.47 24.07
N ALA A 56 -13.03 -1.76 25.16
CA ALA A 56 -12.24 -0.61 25.61
C ALA A 56 -10.83 -1.02 26.07
N ALA A 57 -10.73 -2.14 26.78
CA ALA A 57 -9.45 -2.72 27.20
C ALA A 57 -8.63 -3.17 25.98
N ALA A 58 -9.26 -3.81 25.00
CA ALA A 58 -8.59 -4.22 23.78
C ALA A 58 -8.08 -3.02 22.96
N ALA A 59 -8.85 -1.93 22.86
CA ALA A 59 -8.39 -0.70 22.21
C ALA A 59 -7.15 -0.12 22.93
N THR A 60 -7.20 -0.04 24.26
CA THR A 60 -6.09 0.45 25.09
C THR A 60 -4.83 -0.41 24.93
N LEU A 61 -5.01 -1.74 24.87
CA LEU A 61 -3.93 -2.69 24.61
C LEU A 61 -3.29 -2.43 23.25
N MET A 62 -4.09 -2.27 22.19
CA MET A 62 -3.59 -2.01 20.83
C MET A 62 -2.76 -0.71 20.75
N ASP A 63 -3.21 0.35 21.42
CA ASP A 63 -2.47 1.61 21.50
C ASP A 63 -1.15 1.44 22.26
N SER A 64 -1.16 0.64 23.32
CA SER A 64 0.01 0.39 24.17
C SER A 64 1.05 -0.51 23.52
N LEU A 65 0.63 -1.48 22.69
CA LEU A 65 1.54 -2.38 21.96
C LEU A 65 2.47 -1.64 20.98
N LEU A 66 2.08 -0.44 20.54
CA LEU A 66 2.94 0.41 19.71
C LEU A 66 4.24 0.80 20.42
N VAL A 67 4.19 0.92 21.75
CA VAL A 67 5.28 1.38 22.63
C VAL A 67 5.81 0.26 23.52
N ALA A 68 5.40 -0.98 23.26
CA ALA A 68 5.87 -2.15 24.00
C ALA A 68 7.38 -2.34 23.83
N THR A 69 8.02 -2.59 24.95
CA THR A 69 9.42 -2.94 25.17
C THR A 69 9.46 -4.23 25.99
N LYS A 70 10.64 -4.83 26.15
CA LYS A 70 10.77 -6.02 27.01
C LYS A 70 10.40 -5.72 28.47
N ASP A 71 10.63 -4.49 28.93
CA ASP A 71 10.51 -4.13 30.34
C ASP A 71 9.07 -3.78 30.74
N ASN A 72 8.21 -3.39 29.79
CA ASN A 72 6.83 -2.98 30.05
C ASN A 72 5.77 -3.90 29.44
N PHE A 73 6.18 -5.01 28.80
CA PHE A 73 5.25 -5.92 28.12
C PHE A 73 4.25 -6.54 29.09
N ASP A 74 4.70 -7.05 30.24
CA ASP A 74 3.84 -7.70 31.22
C ASP A 74 2.82 -6.71 31.82
N ASP A 75 3.24 -5.47 32.08
CA ASP A 75 2.35 -4.40 32.54
C ASP A 75 1.28 -4.04 31.49
N ILE A 76 1.65 -4.04 30.21
CA ILE A 76 0.72 -3.83 29.09
C ILE A 76 -0.30 -4.96 29.03
N MET A 77 0.16 -6.22 29.12
CA MET A 77 -0.73 -7.39 29.11
C MET A 77 -1.65 -7.44 30.33
N ALA A 78 -1.20 -6.93 31.47
CA ALA A 78 -1.99 -6.82 32.69
C ALA A 78 -2.92 -5.59 32.74
N ASN A 79 -2.96 -4.75 31.69
CA ASN A 79 -3.68 -3.46 31.67
C ASN A 79 -3.25 -2.47 32.77
N ASN A 80 -2.04 -2.62 33.31
CA ASN A 80 -1.49 -1.72 34.33
C ASN A 80 -0.62 -0.60 33.75
N PHE A 81 -0.30 -0.69 32.46
CA PHE A 81 0.57 0.27 31.79
C PHE A 81 -0.15 1.58 31.44
N VAL A 82 0.39 2.69 31.94
CA VAL A 82 -0.02 4.05 31.53
C VAL A 82 1.07 4.64 30.63
N GLY A 83 0.92 4.43 29.34
CA GLY A 83 1.88 4.89 28.34
C GLY A 83 1.72 6.36 27.94
N PRO A 84 2.79 6.99 27.43
CA PRO A 84 2.69 8.32 26.83
C PRO A 84 1.78 8.31 25.59
N LYS A 85 0.79 9.20 25.55
CA LYS A 85 -0.22 9.28 24.48
C LYS A 85 0.32 9.70 23.10
N ASN A 86 1.55 10.22 23.03
CA ASN A 86 2.14 10.82 21.83
C ASN A 86 3.56 10.30 21.59
N VAL A 87 3.70 9.03 21.20
CA VAL A 87 5.02 8.46 20.89
C VAL A 87 5.38 8.68 19.42
N ASN A 88 6.59 9.21 19.20
CA ASN A 88 7.15 9.33 17.87
C ASN A 88 7.64 7.97 17.36
N LEU A 89 6.81 7.31 16.56
CA LEU A 89 7.12 6.00 15.99
C LEU A 89 8.09 6.04 14.80
N LYS A 90 8.59 7.22 14.38
CA LYS A 90 9.48 7.33 13.20
C LYS A 90 10.76 6.50 13.33
N HIS A 91 11.24 6.28 14.55
CA HIS A 91 12.42 5.44 14.80
C HIS A 91 12.11 3.94 14.70
N LYS A 92 10.85 3.53 14.87
CA LYS A 92 10.44 2.11 14.80
C LYS A 92 10.29 1.63 13.35
N TYR A 93 9.99 2.54 12.44
CA TYR A 93 9.88 2.21 11.02
C TYR A 93 11.22 2.48 10.31
N PRO A 94 11.68 1.57 9.44
CA PRO A 94 12.83 1.87 8.60
C PRO A 94 12.55 3.14 7.78
N PRO A 95 13.56 3.99 7.54
CA PRO A 95 13.39 5.15 6.69
C PRO A 95 12.86 4.68 5.33
N GLN A 96 11.79 5.31 4.85
CA GLN A 96 11.25 5.01 3.53
C GLN A 96 12.39 5.15 2.52
N ALA A 97 12.75 4.04 1.87
CA ALA A 97 13.80 4.05 0.87
C ALA A 97 13.43 5.10 -0.18
N ASN A 98 14.38 5.99 -0.49
CA ASN A 98 14.19 6.98 -1.55
C ASN A 98 13.73 6.24 -2.81
N ALA A 99 12.59 6.64 -3.36
CA ALA A 99 12.07 6.03 -4.56
C ALA A 99 13.15 6.07 -5.64
N ILE A 100 13.56 4.89 -6.10
CA ILE A 100 14.51 4.78 -7.20
C ILE A 100 13.88 5.52 -8.39
N ARG A 101 14.61 6.51 -8.94
CA ARG A 101 14.10 7.33 -10.04
C ARG A 101 14.06 6.49 -11.31
N LYS A 102 12.93 5.81 -11.53
CA LYS A 102 12.65 5.05 -12.76
C LYS A 102 12.43 5.97 -13.95
N ARG A 103 12.78 5.48 -15.14
CA ARG A 103 12.43 6.15 -16.41
C ARG A 103 10.90 6.21 -16.53
N LYS A 104 10.39 7.35 -17.00
CA LYS A 104 8.99 7.48 -17.40
C LYS A 104 8.89 7.14 -18.88
N PHE A 105 7.95 6.28 -19.24
CA PHE A 105 7.63 5.97 -20.63
C PHE A 105 6.59 6.95 -21.17
N THR A 106 6.69 7.28 -22.45
CA THR A 106 5.68 8.00 -23.24
C THR A 106 5.05 7.07 -24.27
N GLU A 107 4.01 7.51 -24.98
CA GLU A 107 3.38 6.71 -26.05
C GLU A 107 4.37 6.31 -27.15
N ASP A 108 5.37 7.16 -27.43
CA ASP A 108 6.43 6.87 -28.41
C ASP A 108 7.32 5.67 -28.04
N ASP A 109 7.33 5.27 -26.77
CA ASP A 109 8.10 4.13 -26.29
C ASP A 109 7.35 2.79 -26.44
N LYS A 110 6.07 2.80 -26.85
CA LYS A 110 5.22 1.60 -26.88
C LYS A 110 5.85 0.44 -27.66
N ASN A 111 6.33 0.69 -28.87
CA ASN A 111 6.96 -0.34 -29.70
C ASN A 111 8.26 -0.88 -29.07
N LYS A 112 9.03 -0.03 -28.38
CA LYS A 112 10.27 -0.45 -27.69
C LYS A 112 9.96 -1.31 -26.47
N ILE A 113 8.91 -0.94 -25.73
CA ILE A 113 8.45 -1.68 -24.57
C ILE A 113 7.95 -3.06 -25.01
N GLU A 114 7.15 -3.12 -26.06
CA GLU A 114 6.60 -4.37 -26.60
C GLU A 114 7.71 -5.29 -27.11
N ALA A 115 8.65 -4.76 -27.90
CA ALA A 115 9.80 -5.52 -28.39
C ALA A 115 10.66 -6.08 -27.25
N PHE A 116 11.03 -5.23 -26.28
CA PHE A 116 11.82 -5.64 -25.12
C PHE A 116 11.10 -6.69 -24.27
N THR A 117 9.81 -6.47 -24.00
CA THR A 117 9.00 -7.36 -23.18
C THR A 117 8.86 -8.72 -23.86
N THR A 118 8.60 -8.75 -25.17
CA THR A 118 8.47 -9.99 -25.92
C THR A 118 9.77 -10.79 -25.91
N GLU A 119 10.90 -10.13 -26.17
CA GLU A 119 12.21 -10.81 -26.19
C GLU A 119 12.57 -11.38 -24.80
N LEU A 120 12.49 -10.55 -23.75
CA LEU A 120 12.86 -10.96 -22.40
C LEU A 120 11.94 -12.06 -21.84
N SER A 121 10.62 -11.90 -22.03
CA SER A 121 9.66 -12.88 -21.52
C SER A 121 9.88 -14.23 -22.18
N ASN A 122 9.96 -14.26 -23.52
CA ASN A 122 10.14 -15.50 -24.27
C ASN A 122 11.42 -16.23 -23.87
N ASP A 123 12.55 -15.51 -23.81
CA ASP A 123 13.84 -16.11 -23.46
C ASP A 123 13.84 -16.69 -22.03
N LEU A 124 13.24 -15.97 -21.08
CA LEU A 124 13.16 -16.44 -19.69
C LEU A 124 12.20 -17.62 -19.56
N HIS A 125 11.06 -17.58 -20.23
CA HIS A 125 10.06 -18.66 -20.19
C HIS A 125 10.63 -19.94 -20.77
N ILE A 126 11.28 -19.85 -21.93
CA ILE A 126 11.99 -20.98 -22.54
C ILE A 126 13.04 -21.51 -21.57
N TYR A 127 13.90 -20.66 -21.02
CA TYR A 127 14.94 -21.08 -20.07
C TYR A 127 14.35 -21.79 -18.84
N TYR A 128 13.26 -21.27 -18.28
CA TYR A 128 12.62 -21.89 -17.13
C TYR A 128 12.03 -23.27 -17.48
N ASP A 129 11.28 -23.34 -18.57
CA ASP A 129 10.58 -24.56 -18.99
C ASP A 129 11.55 -25.65 -19.49
N THR A 130 12.77 -25.29 -19.94
CA THR A 130 13.77 -26.26 -20.45
C THR A 130 14.91 -26.59 -19.49
N GLU A 131 15.33 -25.66 -18.63
CA GLU A 131 16.52 -25.84 -17.77
C GLU A 131 16.17 -25.93 -16.28
N ILE A 132 15.09 -25.27 -15.83
CA ILE A 132 14.74 -25.17 -14.41
C ILE A 132 13.70 -26.23 -14.02
N SER A 133 12.64 -26.35 -14.80
CA SER A 133 11.54 -27.28 -14.51
C SER A 133 10.99 -27.98 -15.76
N PRO A 134 11.79 -28.84 -16.42
CA PRO A 134 11.35 -29.58 -17.60
C PRO A 134 10.13 -30.45 -17.31
N GLY A 135 9.01 -30.17 -17.98
CA GLY A 135 7.75 -30.90 -17.77
C GLY A 135 7.09 -30.65 -16.41
N GLY A 136 7.43 -29.54 -15.75
CA GLY A 136 6.77 -29.11 -14.52
C GLY A 136 5.32 -28.68 -14.73
N THR A 137 4.57 -28.59 -13.63
CA THR A 137 3.19 -28.08 -13.64
C THR A 137 3.11 -26.56 -13.68
N LEU A 138 4.17 -25.87 -13.22
CA LEU A 138 4.34 -24.42 -13.32
C LEU A 138 5.21 -24.09 -14.53
N HIS A 139 4.84 -23.05 -15.28
CA HIS A 139 5.60 -22.56 -16.43
C HIS A 139 6.23 -21.19 -16.12
N GLY A 140 7.22 -20.79 -16.91
CA GLY A 140 7.88 -19.49 -16.73
C GLY A 140 6.91 -18.30 -16.80
N ALA A 141 5.85 -18.43 -17.61
CA ALA A 141 4.79 -17.43 -17.74
C ALA A 141 3.94 -17.25 -16.47
N ASP A 142 3.89 -18.24 -15.59
CA ASP A 142 3.18 -18.15 -14.30
C ASP A 142 3.99 -17.36 -13.26
N LEU A 143 5.31 -17.26 -13.44
CA LEU A 143 6.25 -16.67 -12.49
C LEU A 143 6.75 -15.28 -12.89
N PHE A 144 6.75 -14.98 -14.19
CA PHE A 144 7.35 -13.76 -14.72
C PHE A 144 6.53 -13.20 -15.87
N ASP A 145 5.97 -12.00 -15.65
CA ASP A 145 5.00 -11.41 -16.57
C ASP A 145 5.54 -10.16 -17.29
N SER A 146 4.68 -9.56 -18.12
CA SER A 146 5.02 -8.32 -18.82
C SER A 146 5.25 -7.13 -17.88
N ASN A 147 4.64 -7.11 -16.69
CA ASN A 147 4.85 -6.04 -15.72
C ASN A 147 6.28 -6.09 -15.16
N ASP A 148 6.82 -7.28 -14.92
CA ASP A 148 8.20 -7.49 -14.51
C ASP A 148 9.18 -6.98 -15.58
N CYS A 149 8.91 -7.27 -16.85
CA CYS A 149 9.70 -6.77 -17.98
C CYS A 149 9.70 -5.24 -18.04
N VAL A 150 8.52 -4.62 -17.93
CA VAL A 150 8.37 -3.15 -17.94
C VAL A 150 9.09 -2.53 -16.75
N ALA A 151 9.03 -3.16 -15.57
CA ALA A 151 9.74 -2.72 -14.38
C ALA A 151 11.26 -2.77 -14.59
N ILE A 152 11.80 -3.86 -15.14
CA ILE A 152 13.22 -4.00 -15.50
C ILE A 152 13.62 -2.91 -16.50
N LEU A 153 12.85 -2.72 -17.57
CA LEU A 153 13.14 -1.72 -18.59
C LEU A 153 13.16 -0.30 -18.01
N ALA A 154 12.24 0.02 -17.10
CA ALA A 154 12.17 1.33 -16.44
C ALA A 154 13.40 1.61 -15.55
N HIS A 155 14.06 0.55 -15.06
CA HIS A 155 15.25 0.63 -14.20
C HIS A 155 16.54 0.20 -14.91
N LEU A 156 16.51 -0.03 -16.23
CA LEU A 156 17.60 -0.66 -16.97
C LEU A 156 18.96 0.02 -16.75
N ALA A 157 18.99 1.35 -16.69
CA ALA A 157 20.20 2.14 -16.46
C ALA A 157 20.78 1.99 -15.03
N LEU A 158 19.95 1.61 -14.06
CA LEU A 158 20.30 1.51 -12.64
C LEU A 158 20.71 0.09 -12.23
N ILE A 159 20.38 -0.90 -13.06
CA ILE A 159 20.74 -2.31 -12.84
C ILE A 159 22.23 -2.49 -13.17
N VAL A 160 23.05 -2.41 -12.13
CA VAL A 160 24.51 -2.63 -12.16
C VAL A 160 24.95 -3.90 -11.43
N ASN A 161 24.04 -4.52 -10.67
CA ASN A 161 24.30 -5.74 -9.92
C ASN A 161 23.02 -6.60 -9.87
N PRO A 162 23.11 -7.94 -9.92
CA PRO A 162 21.97 -8.86 -9.78
C PRO A 162 21.05 -8.57 -8.58
N ARG A 163 21.59 -8.06 -7.46
CA ARG A 163 20.81 -7.72 -6.27
C ARG A 163 19.77 -6.62 -6.51
N PHE A 164 19.98 -5.72 -7.47
CA PHE A 164 18.99 -4.70 -7.82
C PHE A 164 17.72 -5.32 -8.44
N LEU A 165 17.83 -6.45 -9.12
CA LEU A 165 16.67 -7.11 -9.73
C LEU A 165 15.67 -7.59 -8.68
N ARG A 166 16.15 -8.00 -7.51
CA ARG A 166 15.28 -8.36 -6.37
C ARG A 166 14.42 -7.18 -5.90
N LEU A 167 14.96 -5.96 -5.95
CA LEU A 167 14.22 -4.75 -5.58
C LEU A 167 13.25 -4.29 -6.67
N VAL A 168 13.53 -4.63 -7.93
CA VAL A 168 12.75 -4.18 -9.09
C VAL A 168 11.54 -5.08 -9.34
N ILE A 169 11.74 -6.40 -9.27
CA ILE A 169 10.72 -7.41 -9.59
C ILE A 169 9.89 -7.73 -8.34
N GLY A 170 10.53 -7.85 -7.17
CA GLY A 170 9.86 -7.99 -5.88
C GLY A 170 9.00 -9.26 -5.70
N SER A 171 8.87 -10.11 -6.72
CA SER A 171 8.08 -11.33 -6.73
C SER A 171 8.85 -12.57 -6.25
N GLU A 172 8.16 -13.71 -6.18
CA GLU A 172 8.77 -15.01 -5.94
C GLU A 172 9.69 -15.38 -7.11
N CYS A 173 11.01 -15.38 -6.86
CA CYS A 173 11.99 -15.74 -7.86
C CYS A 173 12.47 -17.18 -7.69
N PHE A 174 12.66 -17.90 -8.79
CA PHE A 174 13.33 -19.19 -8.75
C PHE A 174 14.85 -19.03 -8.55
N LYS A 175 15.51 -20.09 -8.06
CA LYS A 175 16.94 -20.06 -7.76
C LYS A 175 17.74 -19.79 -9.05
N GLY A 176 18.52 -18.71 -9.05
CA GLY A 176 19.37 -18.34 -10.19
C GLY A 176 18.76 -17.31 -11.14
N GLN A 177 17.45 -17.04 -11.04
CA GLN A 177 16.74 -16.09 -11.93
C GLN A 177 17.43 -14.73 -12.04
N HIS A 178 17.81 -14.13 -10.91
CA HIS A 178 18.43 -12.79 -10.89
C HIS A 178 19.81 -12.77 -11.57
N VAL A 179 20.55 -13.87 -11.53
CA VAL A 179 21.85 -13.98 -12.20
C VAL A 179 21.62 -14.08 -13.71
N TRP A 180 20.74 -15.00 -14.12
CA TRP A 180 20.37 -15.16 -15.52
C TRP A 180 19.84 -13.86 -16.14
N LEU A 181 18.92 -13.18 -15.45
CA LEU A 181 18.36 -11.90 -15.89
C LEU A 181 19.44 -10.82 -16.02
N PHE A 182 20.40 -10.80 -15.09
CA PHE A 182 21.49 -9.83 -15.15
C PHE A 182 22.42 -10.07 -16.35
N ASP A 183 22.73 -11.33 -16.65
CA ASP A 183 23.55 -11.72 -17.80
C ASP A 183 22.82 -11.43 -19.12
N TRP A 184 21.52 -11.73 -19.17
CA TRP A 184 20.66 -11.38 -20.30
C TRP A 184 20.62 -9.86 -20.53
N ILE A 185 20.40 -9.06 -19.47
CA ILE A 185 20.37 -7.59 -19.54
C ILE A 185 21.72 -7.03 -19.99
N THR A 186 22.83 -7.62 -19.52
CA THR A 186 24.18 -7.21 -19.91
C THR A 186 24.42 -7.46 -21.41
N SER A 187 23.97 -8.62 -21.90
CA SER A 187 24.02 -8.98 -23.31
C SER A 187 23.13 -8.06 -24.16
N PHE A 188 21.91 -7.79 -23.71
CA PHE A 188 20.99 -6.84 -24.34
C PHE A 188 21.63 -5.44 -24.46
N LYS A 189 22.14 -4.87 -23.37
CA LYS A 189 22.82 -3.56 -23.37
C LYS A 189 23.97 -3.50 -24.37
N THR A 190 24.78 -4.57 -24.44
CA THR A 190 25.91 -4.65 -25.37
C THR A 190 25.44 -4.66 -26.82
N ARG A 191 24.42 -5.47 -27.16
CA ARG A 191 23.82 -5.53 -28.51
C ARG A 191 23.21 -4.19 -28.92
N THR A 192 22.46 -3.54 -28.04
CA THR A 192 21.83 -2.24 -28.35
C THR A 192 22.87 -1.14 -28.53
N THR A 193 23.96 -1.17 -27.78
CA THR A 193 25.03 -0.16 -27.88
C THR A 193 25.84 -0.32 -29.18
N GLN A 194 26.06 -1.56 -29.64
CA GLN A 194 26.75 -1.84 -30.91
C GLN A 194 25.93 -1.45 -32.15
N TYR A 195 24.60 -1.42 -32.05
CA TYR A 195 23.70 -1.09 -33.17
C TYR A 195 23.33 0.40 -33.27
N GLN A 196 23.86 1.27 -32.39
CA GLN A 196 23.69 2.73 -32.49
C GLN A 196 25.03 3.42 -32.82
N PRO A 197 25.30 3.76 -34.10
CA PRO A 197 26.32 4.76 -34.43
C PRO A 197 25.85 6.14 -33.93
N SER A 198 26.47 6.61 -32.84
CA SER A 198 26.62 8.02 -32.43
C SER A 198 25.47 9.02 -32.72
N GLN A 199 24.64 9.32 -31.71
CA GLN A 199 23.99 10.65 -31.59
C GLN A 199 24.04 11.25 -30.18
N GLN A 200 24.87 10.77 -29.26
CA GLN A 200 25.02 11.39 -27.94
C GLN A 200 26.49 11.54 -27.55
N ALA A 201 27.21 12.35 -28.33
CA ALA A 201 28.51 12.90 -27.95
C ALA A 201 28.50 14.42 -28.20
N ALA A 202 27.60 15.13 -27.55
CA ALA A 202 27.69 16.58 -27.38
C ALA A 202 26.93 16.99 -26.12
N HIS A 203 27.65 16.99 -24.99
CA HIS A 203 27.56 17.96 -23.89
C HIS A 203 28.36 17.43 -22.68
N ILE A 204 29.67 17.25 -22.88
CA ILE A 204 30.63 17.38 -21.79
C ILE A 204 31.23 18.77 -21.93
N HIS A 205 30.64 19.75 -21.25
CA HIS A 205 31.34 20.96 -20.84
C HIS A 205 31.58 20.79 -19.33
N LYS A 206 32.82 20.43 -18.97
CA LYS A 206 33.81 21.35 -18.40
C LYS A 206 33.22 22.24 -17.32
N ASP A 207 33.53 21.90 -16.07
CA ASP A 207 34.04 22.90 -15.13
C ASP A 207 34.91 22.24 -14.06
N HIS A 208 36.21 22.21 -14.35
CA HIS A 208 37.23 22.32 -13.32
C HIS A 208 37.43 23.83 -13.08
N THR A 209 36.85 24.37 -12.01
CA THR A 209 37.46 25.52 -11.34
C THR A 209 37.44 25.36 -9.83
N SER A 210 38.60 25.71 -9.29
CA SER A 210 39.09 25.53 -7.93
C SER A 210 38.20 26.16 -6.86
N LYS A 211 37.91 25.41 -5.79
CA LYS A 211 37.40 25.96 -4.54
C LYS A 211 38.54 26.64 -3.79
N ARG A 212 38.47 27.97 -3.62
CA ARG A 212 39.18 28.68 -2.56
C ARG A 212 38.17 29.47 -1.70
N PRO A 213 38.25 29.40 -0.36
CA PRO A 213 37.22 29.92 0.54
C PRO A 213 37.55 31.33 1.07
N LYS A 214 36.53 32.11 1.44
CA LYS A 214 36.52 33.22 2.44
C LYS A 214 35.06 33.69 2.60
N ARG A 215 34.36 33.50 3.72
CA ARG A 215 34.36 34.18 5.03
C ARG A 215 34.10 35.71 5.02
N TYR A 216 32.93 36.05 5.60
CA TYR A 216 32.58 37.15 6.53
C TYR A 216 32.06 38.53 6.04
N GLY A 217 31.01 39.02 6.76
CA GLY A 217 30.44 40.38 6.78
C GLY A 217 29.02 40.45 6.20
N SER A 218 27.89 40.43 6.93
CA SER A 218 27.34 41.25 8.02
C SER A 218 26.70 42.59 7.60
N LEU A 219 25.38 42.67 7.86
CA LEU A 219 24.50 43.81 8.24
C LEU A 219 24.03 44.89 7.24
N ALA A 220 22.70 45.12 7.34
CA ALA A 220 21.89 46.36 7.19
C ALA A 220 20.87 46.33 6.01
N HIS A 221 19.57 46.09 6.27
CA HIS A 221 18.48 47.04 6.62
C HIS A 221 18.05 48.01 5.48
N ALA A 222 16.82 47.81 4.98
CA ALA A 222 15.78 48.83 4.65
C ALA A 222 14.90 48.44 3.44
N GLN A 223 13.59 48.36 3.67
CA GLN A 223 12.49 48.47 2.69
C GLN A 223 12.12 49.97 2.49
N PRO A 224 11.12 50.38 1.68
CA PRO A 224 10.55 49.87 0.42
C PRO A 224 10.26 51.00 -0.61
N THR A 225 10.33 50.76 -1.93
CA THR A 225 9.61 51.62 -2.91
C THR A 225 9.24 50.85 -4.18
N ALA A 226 8.01 51.12 -4.65
CA ALA A 226 7.30 50.49 -5.76
C ALA A 226 7.90 50.79 -7.17
N PRO A 227 7.56 49.98 -8.20
CA PRO A 227 8.07 50.14 -9.57
C PRO A 227 7.12 50.96 -10.48
N PRO A 228 7.61 51.55 -11.59
CA PRO A 228 6.77 51.89 -12.72
C PRO A 228 6.76 50.77 -13.79
N SER A 229 5.59 50.63 -14.41
CA SER A 229 5.25 49.85 -15.62
C SER A 229 6.30 49.98 -16.73
N SER A 230 6.48 49.07 -17.69
CA SER A 230 5.47 48.33 -18.45
C SER A 230 6.19 47.33 -19.38
N SER A 231 5.66 46.12 -19.56
CA SER A 231 5.42 45.55 -20.89
C SER A 231 4.73 44.19 -20.74
N ILE A 232 3.64 44.05 -21.48
CA ILE A 232 2.78 42.89 -21.54
C ILE A 232 3.52 41.77 -22.28
N GLN A 233 3.75 40.64 -21.60
CA GLN A 233 3.79 39.32 -22.25
C GLN A 233 2.60 38.52 -21.73
N LEU A 234 1.54 38.55 -22.53
CA LEU A 234 0.45 37.60 -22.47
C LEU A 234 1.00 36.24 -22.91
N GLY A 235 1.12 35.27 -22.01
CA GLY A 235 1.60 33.94 -22.39
C GLY A 235 1.97 33.03 -21.23
N MET A 236 1.12 32.04 -20.99
CA MET A 236 1.33 30.84 -20.17
C MET A 236 1.33 31.01 -18.64
N LEU A 237 0.21 30.57 -18.04
CA LEU A 237 0.16 30.12 -16.65
C LEU A 237 1.34 29.18 -16.36
N THR A 238 2.15 29.51 -15.36
CA THR A 238 3.25 28.67 -14.92
C THR A 238 2.71 27.29 -14.51
N LYS A 239 3.45 26.21 -14.81
CA LYS A 239 3.08 24.80 -14.55
C LYS A 239 2.54 24.53 -13.14
N LYS A 240 2.90 25.36 -12.15
CA LYS A 240 2.40 25.29 -10.77
C LYS A 240 0.95 25.76 -10.62
N ALA A 241 0.51 26.77 -11.36
CA ALA A 241 -0.87 27.26 -11.35
C ALA A 241 -1.83 26.24 -11.97
N GLN A 242 -1.44 25.60 -13.08
CA GLN A 242 -2.21 24.54 -13.73
C GLN A 242 -2.36 23.29 -12.83
N ALA A 243 -1.32 22.93 -12.08
CA ALA A 243 -1.39 21.86 -11.10
C ALA A 243 -2.33 22.19 -9.92
N SER A 244 -2.34 23.45 -9.47
CA SER A 244 -3.24 23.91 -8.40
C SER A 244 -4.71 23.89 -8.84
N GLU A 245 -5.01 24.34 -10.05
CA GLU A 245 -6.38 24.34 -10.57
C GLU A 245 -6.92 22.93 -10.84
N THR A 246 -6.09 22.06 -11.41
CA THR A 246 -6.46 20.64 -11.64
C THR A 246 -6.67 19.89 -10.32
N SER A 247 -5.86 20.17 -9.30
CA SER A 247 -6.04 19.59 -7.97
C SER A 247 -7.31 20.12 -7.29
N ARG A 248 -7.62 21.41 -7.43
CA ARG A 248 -8.86 22.00 -6.92
C ARG A 248 -10.09 21.39 -7.58
N LYS A 249 -10.05 21.20 -8.90
CA LYS A 249 -11.15 20.58 -9.66
C LYS A 249 -11.40 19.13 -9.24
N LYS A 250 -10.34 18.32 -9.08
CA LYS A 250 -10.45 16.94 -8.56
C LYS A 250 -10.97 16.88 -7.13
N SER A 251 -10.62 17.85 -6.27
CA SER A 251 -11.13 17.91 -4.90
C SER A 251 -12.64 18.17 -4.87
N LEU A 252 -13.12 19.11 -5.68
CA LEU A 252 -14.55 19.43 -5.78
C LEU A 252 -15.37 18.26 -6.34
N GLU A 253 -14.82 17.55 -7.33
CA GLU A 253 -15.46 16.36 -7.90
C GLU A 253 -15.57 15.21 -6.88
N ARG A 254 -14.52 14.99 -6.08
CA ARG A 254 -14.55 14.01 -4.97
C ARG A 254 -15.54 14.40 -3.88
N GLN A 255 -15.67 15.69 -3.58
CA GLN A 255 -16.62 16.18 -2.59
C GLN A 255 -18.06 15.96 -3.06
N LYS A 256 -18.36 16.30 -4.33
CA LYS A 256 -19.68 16.06 -4.93
C LYS A 256 -20.03 14.56 -4.98
N ALA A 257 -19.08 13.70 -5.37
CA ALA A 257 -19.29 12.26 -5.38
C ALA A 257 -19.54 11.67 -3.97
N LYS A 258 -18.93 12.28 -2.93
CA LYS A 258 -19.18 11.89 -1.54
C LYS A 258 -20.59 12.30 -1.10
N GLU A 259 -21.02 13.52 -1.41
CA GLU A 259 -22.37 14.03 -1.12
C GLU A 259 -23.45 13.19 -1.83
N ASP A 260 -23.24 12.84 -3.10
CA ASP A 260 -24.16 11.98 -3.86
C ASP A 260 -24.27 10.57 -3.23
N ARG A 261 -23.14 10.00 -2.79
CA ARG A 261 -23.12 8.69 -2.12
C ARG A 261 -23.84 8.73 -0.78
N GLU A 262 -23.67 9.80 -0.01
CA GLU A 262 -24.37 10.00 1.27
C GLU A 262 -25.88 10.20 1.05
N ALA A 263 -26.28 10.97 0.02
CA ALA A 263 -27.69 11.13 -0.34
C ALA A 263 -28.37 9.81 -0.74
N ILE A 264 -27.67 8.98 -1.52
CA ILE A 264 -28.15 7.63 -1.89
C ILE A 264 -28.28 6.75 -0.64
N ALA A 265 -27.30 6.78 0.26
CA ALA A 265 -27.36 6.02 1.52
C ALA A 265 -28.52 6.47 2.42
N GLN A 266 -28.76 7.78 2.51
CA GLN A 266 -29.88 8.36 3.25
C GLN A 266 -31.23 7.91 2.69
N LYS A 267 -31.40 7.96 1.36
CA LYS A 267 -32.62 7.46 0.69
C LYS A 267 -32.86 5.98 0.95
N ARG A 268 -31.81 5.15 0.89
CA ARG A 268 -31.91 3.72 1.23
C ARG A 268 -32.32 3.49 2.67
N ARG A 269 -31.79 4.26 3.63
CA ARG A 269 -32.19 4.17 5.05
C ARG A 269 -33.66 4.51 5.24
N ILE A 270 -34.15 5.58 4.60
CA ILE A 270 -35.56 5.99 4.68
C ILE A 270 -36.46 4.92 4.05
N GLN A 271 -36.08 4.38 2.89
CA GLN A 271 -36.83 3.32 2.22
C GLN A 271 -36.93 2.06 3.07
N VAL A 272 -35.83 1.63 3.69
CA VAL A 272 -35.81 0.48 4.62
C VAL A 272 -36.69 0.76 5.84
N ALA A 273 -36.64 1.96 6.41
CA ALA A 273 -37.50 2.34 7.54
C ALA A 273 -39.00 2.34 7.17
N GLN A 274 -39.37 2.80 5.96
CA GLN A 274 -40.75 2.75 5.47
C GLN A 274 -41.24 1.31 5.23
N ILE A 275 -40.38 0.45 4.68
CA ILE A 275 -40.72 -0.97 4.49
C ILE A 275 -40.94 -1.64 5.85
N MET A 276 -40.07 -1.38 6.82
CA MET A 276 -40.21 -1.90 8.19
C MET A 276 -41.46 -1.35 8.91
N ALA A 277 -41.84 -0.10 8.68
CA ALA A 277 -43.09 0.45 9.24
C ALA A 277 -44.34 -0.15 8.57
N GLY A 278 -44.28 -0.43 7.27
CA GLY A 278 -45.38 -1.05 6.51
C GLY A 278 -45.60 -2.53 6.81
N THR A 279 -44.54 -3.29 7.11
CA THR A 279 -44.65 -4.71 7.51
C THR A 279 -45.16 -4.92 8.94
N TRP A 280 -45.07 -3.90 9.80
CA TRP A 280 -45.65 -3.92 11.16
C TRP A 280 -47.11 -3.43 11.18
N ALA A 281 -47.63 -2.91 10.06
CA ALA A 281 -49.01 -2.47 9.92
C ALA A 281 -49.82 -3.44 9.05
N GLY A 282 -50.23 -4.58 9.61
CA GLY A 282 -51.37 -5.33 9.09
C GLY A 282 -51.71 -6.58 9.92
N PRO A 283 -52.98 -7.00 10.05
CA PRO A 283 -54.24 -6.33 9.72
C PRO A 283 -54.98 -5.84 10.99
N ASN A 284 -55.65 -4.69 10.90
CA ASN A 284 -56.66 -4.30 11.89
C ASN A 284 -57.87 -5.22 11.67
N ASN A 285 -58.04 -6.22 12.54
CA ASN A 285 -59.25 -7.02 12.65
C ASN A 285 -60.39 -6.06 13.05
N ASN A 286 -61.23 -5.69 12.09
CA ASN A 286 -62.57 -5.19 12.39
C ASN A 286 -63.57 -6.32 12.20
N SER A 287 -64.41 -6.44 13.21
CA SER A 287 -65.56 -7.33 13.39
C SER A 287 -66.58 -7.29 12.26
#